data_AF-A0A3S5ES61-F1
#
_entry.id   AF-A0A3S5ES61-F1
#
_cell.length_a   1.000
_cell.length_b   1.000
_cell.length_c   1.000
_cell.angle_alpha   90.00
_cell.angle_beta   90.00
_cell.angle_gamma   90.00
#
_symmetry.space_group_name_H-M   'P 1'
#
loop_
_entity.id
_entity.type
_entity.pdbx_description
1 polymer ?
#
loop_
_entity_poly.entity_id
_entity_poly.type
_entity_poly.pdbx_seq_one_letter_code
_entity_poly.pdbx_strand_id
1 'polypeptide(L)' 'MPDFHWLPDTCAYRLLYEGKSLPDWHPLISGDEQSVKNAGIFIANGVHENEVIDWFEFVIDEE' A
#
# COMPACT_ATOMS: atom_id res chain seq x y z
N MET A 1 13.92 -2.90 16.81
CA MET A 1 12.71 -3.41 16.13
C MET A 1 12.36 -2.36 15.09
N PRO A 2 12.22 -2.69 13.79
CA PRO A 2 12.12 -1.66 12.77
C PRO A 2 10.78 -0.93 12.89
N ASP A 3 10.83 0.38 13.07
CA ASP A 3 9.66 1.24 13.03
C ASP A 3 9.19 1.36 11.58
N PHE A 4 8.13 0.62 11.24
CA PHE A 4 7.49 0.65 9.91
C PHE A 4 6.63 1.89 9.69
N HIS A 5 6.87 2.99 10.42
CA HIS A 5 6.10 4.24 10.32
C HIS A 5 6.16 4.90 8.95
N TRP A 6 7.17 4.57 8.14
CA TRP A 6 7.29 5.04 6.76
C TRP A 6 6.45 4.22 5.75
N LEU A 7 5.91 3.06 6.16
CA LEU A 7 5.00 2.28 5.34
C LEU A 7 3.57 2.78 5.54
N PRO A 8 2.73 2.75 4.49
CA PRO A 8 1.31 3.08 4.60
C PRO A 8 0.62 2.28 5.71
N ASP A 9 -0.37 2.89 6.36
CA ASP A 9 -1.20 2.28 7.40
C ASP A 9 -1.83 0.94 6.98
N THR A 10 -2.04 0.75 5.68
CA THR A 10 -2.65 -0.46 5.09
C THR A 10 -1.63 -1.51 4.63
N CYS A 11 -0.32 -1.26 4.76
CA CYS A 11 0.71 -2.18 4.28
C CYS A 11 0.69 -3.48 5.09
N ALA A 12 0.61 -4.62 4.40
CA ALA A 12 0.58 -5.94 5.04
C ALA A 12 1.74 -6.16 6.01
N TYR A 13 2.96 -5.75 5.65
CA TYR A 13 4.13 -5.91 6.50
C TYR A 13 3.97 -5.14 7.83
N ARG A 14 3.46 -3.91 7.77
CA ARG A 14 3.20 -3.10 8.95
C ARG A 14 2.07 -3.68 9.79
N LEU A 15 0.93 -4.00 9.18
CA LEU A 15 -0.23 -4.57 9.89
C LEU A 15 0.12 -5.88 10.60
N LEU A 16 0.79 -6.80 9.90
CA LEU A 16 1.19 -8.08 10.47
C LEU A 16 2.21 -7.90 11.60
N TYR A 17 3.15 -6.96 11.45
CA TYR A 17 4.11 -6.63 12.50
C TYR A 17 3.43 -6.02 13.75
N GLU A 18 2.43 -5.18 13.55
CA GLU A 18 1.62 -4.58 14.63
C GLU A 18 0.58 -5.55 15.21
N GLY A 19 0.49 -6.79 14.70
CA GLY A 19 -0.51 -7.78 15.13
C GLY A 19 -1.94 -7.43 14.73
N LYS A 20 -2.12 -6.53 13.76
CA LYS A 20 -3.42 -6.13 13.20
C LYS A 20 -3.86 -7.12 12.11
N SER A 21 -5.17 -7.26 11.95
CA SER A 21 -5.76 -8.05 10.86
C SER A 21 -5.58 -7.34 9.51
N LEU A 22 -5.40 -8.12 8.45
CA LEU A 22 -5.49 -7.61 7.09
C LEU A 22 -6.96 -7.31 6.75
N PRO A 23 -7.24 -6.26 5.95
CA PRO A 23 -8.58 -6.00 5.43
C PRO A 23 -9.10 -7.15 4.57
N ASP A 24 -10.42 -7.32 4.49
CA ASP A 24 -11.06 -8.39 3.71
C ASP A 24 -10.77 -8.28 2.20
N TRP A 25 -10.55 -7.06 1.71
CA TRP A 25 -10.16 -6.79 0.32
C TRP A 25 -8.67 -7.06 0.05
N HIS A 26 -7.87 -7.38 1.06
CA HIS A 26 -6.44 -7.56 0.86
C HIS A 26 -6.18 -8.83 0.02
N PRO A 27 -5.31 -8.81 -1.00
CA PRO A 27 -5.08 -9.96 -1.90
C PRO A 27 -4.69 -11.27 -1.19
N LEU A 28 -3.99 -11.16 -0.06
CA LEU A 28 -3.63 -12.30 0.79
C LEU A 28 -4.83 -12.96 1.50
N ILE A 29 -5.95 -12.23 1.65
CA ILE A 29 -7.20 -12.71 2.25
C ILE A 29 -8.21 -13.07 1.17
N SER A 30 -8.44 -12.18 0.21
CA SER A 30 -9.42 -12.34 -0.87
C SER A 30 -8.99 -13.35 -1.94
N GLY A 31 -7.68 -13.56 -2.13
CA GLY A 31 -7.12 -14.36 -3.21
C GLY A 31 -7.27 -13.74 -4.61
N ASP A 32 -7.82 -12.54 -4.71
CA ASP A 32 -8.11 -11.84 -5.96
C ASP A 32 -7.37 -10.50 -5.99
N GLU A 33 -6.51 -10.29 -6.97
CA GLU A 33 -5.83 -9.02 -7.19
C GLU A 33 -6.79 -7.87 -7.52
N GLN A 34 -7.95 -8.15 -8.12
CA GLN A 34 -8.93 -7.11 -8.49
C GLN A 34 -9.69 -6.58 -7.26
N SER A 35 -9.65 -7.30 -6.13
CA SER A 35 -10.32 -6.88 -4.89
C SER A 35 -9.85 -5.52 -4.37
N VAL A 36 -8.58 -5.16 -4.57
CA VAL A 36 -8.02 -3.83 -4.22
C VAL A 36 -8.66 -2.72 -5.05
N LYS A 37 -8.87 -2.97 -6.35
CA LYS A 37 -9.54 -2.02 -7.25
C LYS A 37 -11.02 -1.87 -6.89
N ASN A 38 -11.69 -2.99 -6.60
CA ASN A 38 -13.09 -3.00 -6.20
C ASN A 38 -13.31 -2.25 -4.87
N ALA A 39 -12.33 -2.30 -3.96
CA ALA A 39 -12.34 -1.55 -2.71
C ALA A 39 -12.00 -0.06 -2.87
N GLY A 40 -11.56 0.38 -4.06
CA GLY A 40 -11.17 1.77 -4.32
C GLY A 40 -9.84 2.20 -3.71
N ILE A 41 -9.00 1.25 -3.28
CA ILE A 41 -7.70 1.52 -2.59
C ILE A 41 -6.52 1.26 -3.54
N PHE A 42 -6.80 1.12 -4.85
CA PHE A 42 -5.80 0.94 -5.88
C PHE A 42 -5.22 2.28 -6.35
N ILE A 43 -3.91 2.33 -6.55
CA ILE A 43 -3.22 3.48 -7.13
C ILE A 43 -3.40 3.45 -8.66
N ALA A 44 -4.34 4.25 -9.16
CA ALA A 44 -4.65 4.28 -10.60
C ALA A 44 -3.54 4.91 -11.47
N ASN A 45 -2.87 5.94 -10.94
CA ASN A 45 -1.88 6.75 -11.67
C ASN A 45 -0.46 6.53 -11.14
N GLY A 46 -0.07 5.26 -10.96
CA GLY A 46 1.29 4.92 -10.58
C GLY A 46 2.27 5.20 -11.72
N VAL A 47 3.49 5.62 -11.38
CA VAL A 47 4.60 5.80 -12.32
C VAL A 47 5.55 4.61 -12.25
N HIS A 48 6.10 4.19 -13.39
CA HIS A 48 7.11 3.15 -13.41
C HIS A 48 8.44 3.73 -12.90
N GLU A 49 9.19 3.00 -12.05
CA GLU A 49 10.41 3.52 -11.41
C GLU A 49 11.44 4.08 -12.41
N ASN A 50 11.58 3.44 -13.56
CA ASN A 50 12.48 3.88 -14.64
C ASN A 50 12.11 5.24 -15.27
N GLU A 51 10.89 5.71 -15.05
CA GLU A 51 10.40 7.00 -15.55
C GLU A 51 10.49 8.11 -14.49
N VAL A 52 10.90 7.78 -13.25
CA VAL A 52 11.03 8.73 -12.14
C VAL A 52 12.40 9.40 -12.18
N ILE A 53 12.42 10.71 -12.45
CA ILE A 53 13.63 11.54 -12.40
C ILE A 53 13.88 12.05 -10.97
N ASP A 54 12.82 12.54 -10.31
CA ASP A 54 12.84 12.98 -8.92
C ASP A 54 11.69 12.32 -8.14
N TRP A 55 12.05 11.55 -7.11
CA TRP A 55 11.08 10.83 -6.28
C TRP A 55 10.25 11.76 -5.41
N PHE A 56 10.77 12.95 -5.07
CA PHE A 56 10.05 13.91 -4.23
C PHE A 56 8.76 14.43 -4.89
N GLU A 57 8.67 14.39 -6.23
CA GLU A 57 7.46 14.78 -6.96
C GLU A 57 6.31 13.77 -6.80
N PHE A 58 6.62 12.54 -6.38
CA PHE A 58 5.66 11.44 -6.29
C PHE A 58 5.39 10.99 -4.84
N VAL A 59 5.91 11.72 -3.85
CA VAL A 59 5.57 11.51 -2.45
C VAL A 59 4.11 11.91 -2.22
N ILE A 60 3.29 10.98 -1.75
CA ILE A 60 1.91 11.22 -1.38
C ILE A 60 1.88 11.53 0.11
N ASP A 61 1.48 12.74 0.47
CA ASP A 61 1.23 13.11 1.87
C ASP A 61 -0.10 12.47 2.35
N GLU A 62 -0.11 11.94 3.57
CA GLU A 62 -1.37 11.56 4.24
C GLU A 62 -2.04 12.85 4.77
N GLU A 63 -3.21 13.20 4.21
CA GLU A 63 -4.08 14.31 4.68
C GLU A 63 -4.77 13.98 6.02
#